data_AF-A0A932CSJ1-F1
#
_entry.id   AF-A0A932CSJ1-F1
#
_cell.length_a   1.000
_cell.length_b   1.000
_cell.length_c   1.000
_cell.angle_alpha   90.00
_cell.angle_beta   90.00
_cell.angle_gamma   90.00
#
_symmetry.space_group_name_H-M   'P 1'
#
loop_
_entity.id
_entity.type
_entity.pdbx_description
1 polymer ?
#
loop_
_entity_poly.entity_id
_entity_poly.type
_entity_poly.pdbx_seq_one_letter_code
_entity_poly.pdbx_strand_id
1 'polypeptide(L)'
;MLSRACLAFTVFCVGCGGGGGEVTDDGEDCENGRDDDGDGLADCDDSECADDPVCEPATENCGDGRDDDGDGYSDCDDDDCAADPACAGGEGDCLDGMDEDGDGDVDCDDEDCADDPACLVEVCDNDLDDDGDGDADCDDEDCADDPACFHETDCDDDADEDGDGAADCDDDDCAADPACFHETDCGDGVDEDGDGTSDCDDEDCAADPACLHEADCDDDVDDDGDGATDCDDDDCAADPACFHETDCDDGADDDDDGATDCDDDDCAGDPACATPEDCDNESDDDGDDDVDCDDGDCAGDPACVTYDCGAFDEDPGWAVAEGFRAVVVAGGDAGLNQPVAAAFAGGGYGAFLYVVDQGNDTLFTLDVLTGDVAPFTSGADWADAPDLLTTITWDAEGVFDGALYVGDQGSDGDSDSTLYRVGTDGAATVFVTGPGPGLDDIYGLLFSPGDPYPEGLFITGDTDGAGDDWGIFDELGAGVVFSQVEGIEGLALDASGLYGGGIFASRPLGGGYTGDGSITPIGADGNAGEPLATGLGGIHAVVFAPEGPFGQQMVAASWSDGRLVSISPEGDVSELATGLQLTNYDGNILAFSADGRVLMVADRLASQVVCIEPVD
;
A
#
# COMPACT_ATOMS: atom_id res chain seq x y z
N MET A 1 13.86 -35.99 -49.04
CA MET A 1 13.30 -36.24 -50.39
C MET A 1 12.11 -37.19 -50.24
N LEU A 2 10.89 -36.80 -50.65
CA LEU A 2 9.76 -37.66 -51.11
C LEU A 2 9.22 -38.76 -50.13
N SER A 3 7.92 -39.13 -50.07
CA SER A 3 6.67 -38.57 -50.64
C SER A 3 5.43 -39.13 -49.87
N ARG A 4 4.20 -38.73 -50.25
CA ARG A 4 2.89 -39.08 -49.63
C ARG A 4 2.15 -40.30 -50.26
N ALA A 5 1.27 -40.93 -49.45
CA ALA A 5 -0.12 -41.43 -49.69
C ALA A 5 -0.49 -42.54 -50.73
N CYS A 6 -1.58 -43.29 -50.43
CA CYS A 6 -2.62 -43.81 -51.38
C CYS A 6 -3.93 -44.32 -50.66
N LEU A 7 -4.97 -44.83 -51.39
CA LEU A 7 -6.40 -44.82 -50.98
C LEU A 7 -7.33 -46.03 -51.44
N ALA A 8 -8.48 -46.24 -50.74
CA ALA A 8 -9.84 -46.89 -50.94
C ALA A 8 -10.30 -47.84 -52.12
N PHE A 9 -11.46 -48.59 -51.96
CA PHE A 9 -12.25 -49.36 -53.01
C PHE A 9 -13.72 -49.88 -52.62
N THR A 10 -14.61 -50.38 -53.55
CA THR A 10 -16.14 -50.57 -53.39
C THR A 10 -16.99 -51.60 -54.29
N VAL A 11 -18.20 -52.11 -53.81
CA VAL A 11 -19.62 -52.44 -54.40
C VAL A 11 -20.07 -53.60 -55.46
N PHE A 12 -21.35 -54.23 -55.45
CA PHE A 12 -22.28 -54.80 -56.61
C PHE A 12 -23.70 -55.62 -56.38
N CYS A 13 -24.57 -56.02 -57.43
CA CYS A 13 -26.09 -56.53 -57.48
C CYS A 13 -26.55 -57.69 -58.57
N VAL A 14 -27.78 -58.25 -59.03
CA VAL A 14 -29.36 -58.33 -58.92
C VAL A 14 -30.18 -59.44 -59.85
N GLY A 15 -31.56 -59.81 -59.79
CA GLY A 15 -32.43 -60.67 -60.82
C GLY A 15 -33.94 -61.30 -60.56
N CYS A 16 -34.84 -61.82 -61.54
CA CYS A 16 -36.30 -62.44 -61.38
C CYS A 16 -37.14 -63.22 -62.59
N GLY A 17 -38.38 -63.91 -62.43
CA GLY A 17 -39.53 -64.40 -63.41
C GLY A 17 -40.16 -65.92 -63.40
N GLY A 18 -41.32 -66.57 -63.89
CA GLY A 18 -42.78 -66.51 -64.51
C GLY A 18 -43.32 -67.83 -65.34
N GLY A 19 -44.56 -68.41 -65.75
CA GLY A 19 -46.12 -68.46 -65.62
C GLY A 19 -47.03 -69.42 -66.65
N GLY A 20 -48.36 -69.86 -66.45
CA GLY A 20 -49.48 -70.49 -67.39
C GLY A 20 -50.14 -71.98 -67.19
N GLY A 21 -51.29 -72.67 -67.65
CA GLY A 21 -52.69 -72.67 -68.40
C GLY A 21 -53.25 -74.15 -68.86
N GLU A 22 -54.45 -74.75 -69.34
CA GLU A 22 -56.01 -74.72 -69.58
C GLU A 22 -56.65 -76.15 -70.14
N VAL A 23 -57.90 -76.51 -70.72
CA VAL A 23 -59.44 -76.68 -70.45
C VAL A 23 -60.31 -77.61 -71.50
N THR A 24 -61.54 -78.27 -71.25
CA THR A 24 -62.71 -78.77 -72.19
C THR A 24 -64.08 -79.38 -71.58
N ASP A 25 -65.31 -79.01 -72.10
CA ASP A 25 -66.70 -79.67 -72.18
C ASP A 25 -67.42 -80.26 -70.92
N ASP A 26 -68.40 -79.52 -70.37
CA ASP A 26 -69.56 -79.92 -69.53
C ASP A 26 -70.68 -78.82 -69.71
N GLY A 27 -71.83 -78.86 -69.03
CA GLY A 27 -72.93 -77.88 -69.26
C GLY A 27 -72.72 -76.49 -68.62
N GLU A 28 -73.34 -75.45 -69.20
CA GLU A 28 -73.06 -74.02 -68.97
C GLU A 28 -72.96 -73.60 -67.50
N ASP A 29 -71.93 -72.81 -67.20
CA ASP A 29 -71.46 -72.43 -65.87
C ASP A 29 -71.35 -70.90 -65.81
N CYS A 30 -72.42 -70.26 -65.33
CA CYS A 30 -72.82 -68.87 -65.62
C CYS A 30 -71.89 -67.73 -65.12
N GLU A 31 -70.68 -68.05 -64.65
CA GLU A 31 -69.71 -67.12 -64.07
C GLU A 31 -68.29 -67.21 -64.67
N ASN A 32 -68.06 -68.04 -65.69
CA ASN A 32 -66.71 -68.54 -66.01
C ASN A 32 -66.06 -67.97 -67.31
N GLY A 33 -66.83 -67.26 -68.13
CA GLY A 33 -66.35 -66.59 -69.35
C GLY A 33 -66.40 -67.45 -70.62
N ARG A 34 -67.19 -68.54 -70.65
CA ARG A 34 -67.12 -69.56 -71.71
C ARG A 34 -68.48 -70.13 -72.10
N ASP A 35 -68.67 -70.14 -73.42
CA ASP A 35 -69.48 -71.09 -74.21
C ASP A 35 -69.01 -72.54 -73.91
N ASP A 36 -69.46 -73.12 -72.80
CA ASP A 36 -69.10 -74.48 -72.35
C ASP A 36 -70.08 -75.51 -72.96
N ASP A 37 -71.37 -75.15 -73.11
CA ASP A 37 -72.41 -75.91 -73.84
C ASP A 37 -72.13 -76.00 -75.37
N GLY A 38 -71.68 -74.90 -75.99
CA GLY A 38 -71.35 -74.83 -77.41
C GLY A 38 -72.42 -74.25 -78.36
N ASP A 39 -73.46 -73.59 -77.84
CA ASP A 39 -74.43 -72.79 -78.62
C ASP A 39 -73.76 -71.58 -79.32
N GLY A 40 -72.85 -70.89 -78.62
CA GLY A 40 -72.16 -69.68 -79.07
C GLY A 40 -72.50 -68.39 -78.30
N LEU A 41 -73.11 -68.51 -77.12
CA LEU A 41 -73.24 -67.47 -76.09
C LEU A 41 -72.39 -67.87 -74.87
N ALA A 42 -72.34 -67.04 -73.81
CA ALA A 42 -71.56 -67.34 -72.61
C ALA A 42 -72.11 -66.56 -71.40
N ASP A 43 -72.00 -67.14 -70.20
CA ASP A 43 -72.41 -66.55 -68.92
C ASP A 43 -73.84 -65.94 -69.00
N CYS A 44 -74.05 -64.76 -68.42
CA CYS A 44 -75.32 -64.03 -68.42
C CYS A 44 -75.77 -63.48 -69.80
N ASP A 45 -74.94 -63.59 -70.85
CA ASP A 45 -75.37 -63.35 -72.24
C ASP A 45 -76.09 -64.60 -72.82
N ASP A 46 -75.97 -65.78 -72.18
CA ASP A 46 -76.75 -66.98 -72.51
C ASP A 46 -78.14 -67.01 -71.84
N SER A 47 -79.10 -67.63 -72.55
CA SER A 47 -80.51 -67.66 -72.13
C SER A 47 -80.88 -68.77 -71.13
N GLU A 48 -80.01 -69.76 -70.88
CA GLU A 48 -80.18 -70.75 -69.81
C GLU A 48 -79.69 -70.22 -68.45
N CYS A 49 -78.82 -69.19 -68.44
CA CYS A 49 -78.34 -68.48 -67.24
C CYS A 49 -79.28 -67.38 -66.71
N ALA A 50 -80.37 -67.06 -67.42
CA ALA A 50 -81.23 -65.90 -67.13
C ALA A 50 -82.12 -66.00 -65.85
N ASP A 51 -82.00 -67.08 -65.06
CA ASP A 51 -82.61 -67.27 -63.74
C ASP A 51 -81.52 -67.58 -62.65
N ASP A 52 -80.22 -67.43 -62.96
CA ASP A 52 -79.11 -67.71 -62.02
C ASP A 52 -78.73 -66.48 -61.16
N PRO A 53 -78.45 -66.63 -59.85
CA PRO A 53 -78.10 -65.51 -58.98
C PRO A 53 -76.84 -64.71 -59.35
N VAL A 54 -75.93 -65.22 -60.18
CA VAL A 54 -74.79 -64.42 -60.69
C VAL A 54 -75.24 -63.41 -61.76
N CYS A 55 -76.44 -63.61 -62.33
CA CYS A 55 -77.00 -62.79 -63.41
C CYS A 55 -78.17 -61.89 -62.96
N GLU A 56 -78.50 -61.88 -61.66
CA GLU A 56 -79.26 -60.78 -61.05
C GLU A 56 -78.24 -59.74 -60.54
N PRO A 57 -78.48 -58.41 -60.68
CA PRO A 57 -77.60 -57.41 -60.07
C PRO A 57 -77.58 -57.58 -58.55
N ALA A 58 -76.43 -57.25 -57.94
CA ALA A 58 -76.32 -57.24 -56.49
C ALA A 58 -77.05 -56.02 -55.89
N THR A 59 -76.77 -55.71 -54.63
CA THR A 59 -77.34 -54.55 -53.93
C THR A 59 -76.24 -53.89 -53.14
N GLU A 60 -76.04 -52.60 -53.38
CA GLU A 60 -74.95 -51.81 -52.80
C GLU A 60 -74.98 -51.75 -51.26
N ASN A 61 -73.83 -51.46 -50.66
CA ASN A 61 -73.60 -51.50 -49.22
C ASN A 61 -73.03 -50.15 -48.73
N CYS A 62 -73.93 -49.22 -48.46
CA CYS A 62 -73.71 -47.78 -48.31
C CYS A 62 -72.88 -47.38 -47.06
N GLY A 63 -71.58 -47.70 -47.00
CA GLY A 63 -70.70 -47.42 -45.85
C GLY A 63 -69.58 -48.43 -45.62
N ASP A 64 -68.96 -48.96 -46.68
CA ASP A 64 -67.89 -49.97 -46.66
C ASP A 64 -66.63 -49.58 -47.47
N GLY A 65 -66.71 -48.50 -48.25
CA GLY A 65 -65.60 -47.94 -49.04
C GLY A 65 -65.47 -48.58 -50.42
N ARG A 66 -66.58 -49.04 -51.02
CA ARG A 66 -66.59 -49.91 -52.21
C ARG A 66 -67.79 -49.70 -53.14
N ASP A 67 -67.58 -50.23 -54.34
CA ASP A 67 -68.49 -50.51 -55.45
C ASP A 67 -68.81 -52.02 -55.33
N ASP A 68 -69.81 -52.39 -54.51
CA ASP A 68 -70.14 -53.77 -54.15
C ASP A 68 -71.11 -54.43 -55.17
N ASP A 69 -71.80 -53.64 -56.00
CA ASP A 69 -72.64 -54.11 -57.13
C ASP A 69 -72.00 -54.01 -58.54
N GLY A 70 -71.03 -53.10 -58.73
CA GLY A 70 -70.19 -53.01 -59.93
C GLY A 70 -70.63 -52.00 -60.99
N ASP A 71 -71.58 -51.11 -60.69
CA ASP A 71 -71.95 -49.96 -61.54
C ASP A 71 -70.78 -48.98 -61.77
N GLY A 72 -69.99 -48.71 -60.71
CA GLY A 72 -68.84 -47.80 -60.74
C GLY A 72 -68.97 -46.54 -59.86
N TYR A 73 -70.03 -46.42 -59.07
CA TYR A 73 -70.11 -45.54 -57.90
C TYR A 73 -69.85 -46.34 -56.61
N SER A 74 -69.86 -45.68 -55.45
CA SER A 74 -69.53 -46.32 -54.17
C SER A 74 -70.12 -45.57 -52.99
N ASP A 75 -70.64 -46.29 -52.00
CA ASP A 75 -71.27 -45.74 -50.80
C ASP A 75 -72.30 -44.63 -51.15
N CYS A 76 -72.25 -43.46 -50.52
CA CYS A 76 -73.23 -42.38 -50.73
C CYS A 76 -73.11 -41.64 -52.07
N ASP A 77 -72.06 -41.91 -52.86
CA ASP A 77 -71.93 -41.44 -54.25
C ASP A 77 -72.83 -42.25 -55.23
N ASP A 78 -73.48 -43.33 -54.75
CA ASP A 78 -74.36 -44.22 -55.52
C ASP A 78 -75.86 -43.84 -55.48
N ASP A 79 -76.51 -43.86 -56.65
CA ASP A 79 -77.92 -43.47 -56.87
C ASP A 79 -78.92 -44.44 -56.18
N ASP A 80 -78.56 -45.72 -55.96
CA ASP A 80 -79.37 -46.70 -55.21
C ASP A 80 -79.12 -46.65 -53.68
N CYS A 81 -78.04 -46.00 -53.23
CA CYS A 81 -77.79 -45.69 -51.81
C CYS A 81 -78.54 -44.45 -51.30
N ALA A 82 -79.15 -43.64 -52.17
CA ALA A 82 -79.85 -42.38 -51.88
C ALA A 82 -81.14 -42.49 -51.00
N ALA A 83 -81.29 -43.56 -50.23
CA ALA A 83 -82.32 -43.77 -49.22
C ALA A 83 -81.87 -44.61 -48.01
N ASP A 84 -80.59 -44.96 -47.89
CA ASP A 84 -80.07 -45.64 -46.69
C ASP A 84 -79.81 -44.62 -45.56
N PRO A 85 -80.09 -44.96 -44.28
CA PRO A 85 -79.78 -44.08 -43.15
C PRO A 85 -78.32 -43.62 -43.04
N ALA A 86 -77.36 -44.36 -43.59
CA ALA A 86 -75.94 -43.98 -43.61
C ALA A 86 -75.59 -42.83 -44.57
N CYS A 87 -76.56 -42.35 -45.37
CA CYS A 87 -76.42 -41.22 -46.31
C CYS A 87 -77.59 -40.23 -46.13
N ALA A 88 -78.15 -40.11 -44.92
CA ALA A 88 -79.46 -39.50 -44.71
C ALA A 88 -79.70 -38.93 -43.30
N GLY A 89 -78.69 -38.39 -42.63
CA GLY A 89 -78.85 -37.61 -41.41
C GLY A 89 -77.53 -37.10 -40.86
N GLY A 90 -77.36 -35.78 -40.92
CA GLY A 90 -76.20 -35.02 -40.45
C GLY A 90 -75.81 -35.24 -38.99
N GLU A 91 -74.67 -34.67 -38.65
CA GLU A 91 -73.87 -34.94 -37.46
C GLU A 91 -74.64 -34.78 -36.13
N GLY A 92 -74.28 -35.63 -35.15
CA GLY A 92 -75.08 -35.85 -33.94
C GLY A 92 -74.43 -35.38 -32.63
N ASP A 93 -73.13 -35.09 -32.62
CA ASP A 93 -72.36 -34.61 -31.46
C ASP A 93 -71.18 -33.76 -31.99
N CYS A 94 -71.44 -32.48 -32.35
CA CYS A 94 -70.56 -31.54 -33.08
C CYS A 94 -69.23 -31.13 -32.39
N LEU A 95 -68.69 -31.96 -31.48
CA LEU A 95 -67.45 -31.77 -30.71
C LEU A 95 -66.78 -33.13 -30.37
N ASP A 96 -66.92 -34.14 -31.24
CA ASP A 96 -66.45 -35.53 -31.05
C ASP A 96 -65.26 -35.90 -31.96
N GLY A 97 -65.05 -35.17 -33.07
CA GLY A 97 -63.95 -35.40 -34.01
C GLY A 97 -64.20 -36.55 -34.98
N MET A 98 -65.46 -36.84 -35.32
CA MET A 98 -65.85 -37.95 -36.21
C MET A 98 -66.98 -37.58 -37.17
N ASP A 99 -66.66 -37.59 -38.46
CA ASP A 99 -67.59 -37.63 -39.60
C ASP A 99 -68.66 -38.73 -39.39
N GLU A 100 -69.86 -38.33 -38.95
CA GLU A 100 -70.98 -39.24 -38.62
C GLU A 100 -71.96 -39.48 -39.79
N ASP A 101 -71.94 -38.59 -40.79
CA ASP A 101 -72.87 -38.52 -41.93
C ASP A 101 -72.25 -39.03 -43.26
N GLY A 102 -70.94 -38.91 -43.42
CA GLY A 102 -70.15 -39.42 -44.54
C GLY A 102 -69.78 -38.39 -45.62
N ASP A 103 -70.12 -37.12 -45.42
CA ASP A 103 -69.86 -35.99 -46.31
C ASP A 103 -68.36 -35.63 -46.39
N GLY A 104 -67.66 -35.61 -45.25
CA GLY A 104 -66.20 -35.51 -45.14
C GLY A 104 -65.65 -34.26 -44.46
N ASP A 105 -66.49 -33.29 -44.13
CA ASP A 105 -66.23 -32.26 -43.12
C ASP A 105 -66.60 -32.81 -41.69
N VAL A 106 -66.28 -32.13 -40.57
CA VAL A 106 -66.48 -32.65 -39.18
C VAL A 106 -66.72 -31.55 -38.14
N ASP A 107 -67.44 -31.87 -37.06
CA ASP A 107 -67.71 -30.96 -35.95
C ASP A 107 -68.25 -29.60 -36.48
N CYS A 108 -67.66 -28.47 -36.09
CA CYS A 108 -68.11 -27.15 -36.53
C CYS A 108 -67.76 -26.78 -37.99
N ASP A 109 -66.98 -27.60 -38.73
CA ASP A 109 -66.81 -27.45 -40.19
C ASP A 109 -68.08 -27.92 -40.98
N ASP A 110 -69.01 -28.69 -40.38
CA ASP A 110 -70.21 -29.27 -41.05
C ASP A 110 -71.40 -28.27 -41.18
N GLU A 111 -72.01 -28.16 -42.38
CA GLU A 111 -73.19 -27.31 -42.64
C GLU A 111 -74.45 -27.73 -41.83
N ASP A 112 -74.59 -28.99 -41.41
CA ASP A 112 -75.68 -29.46 -40.54
C ASP A 112 -75.43 -29.18 -39.04
N CYS A 113 -74.19 -28.86 -38.61
CA CYS A 113 -73.85 -28.41 -37.24
C CYS A 113 -73.88 -26.88 -37.07
N ALA A 114 -73.84 -26.09 -38.15
CA ALA A 114 -73.84 -24.60 -38.17
C ALA A 114 -75.09 -23.87 -37.60
N ASP A 115 -75.94 -24.53 -36.80
CA ASP A 115 -77.08 -23.97 -36.06
C ASP A 115 -77.11 -24.51 -34.59
N ASP A 116 -76.11 -25.28 -34.15
CA ASP A 116 -75.99 -25.81 -32.77
C ASP A 116 -75.30 -24.81 -31.81
N PRO A 117 -75.74 -24.69 -30.53
CA PRO A 117 -75.11 -23.80 -29.56
C PRO A 117 -73.67 -24.13 -29.09
N ALA A 118 -73.02 -25.18 -29.62
CA ALA A 118 -71.58 -25.37 -29.53
C ALA A 118 -70.85 -24.41 -30.48
N CYS A 119 -71.03 -24.62 -31.79
CA CYS A 119 -70.47 -23.88 -32.93
C CYS A 119 -71.06 -22.44 -33.10
N LEU A 120 -71.21 -21.73 -31.99
CA LEU A 120 -71.81 -20.39 -31.85
C LEU A 120 -71.31 -19.65 -30.58
N VAL A 121 -70.34 -20.22 -29.85
CA VAL A 121 -69.78 -19.68 -28.59
C VAL A 121 -68.36 -20.23 -28.39
N GLU A 122 -67.35 -19.48 -28.85
CA GLU A 122 -65.95 -19.73 -28.56
C GLU A 122 -65.66 -19.74 -27.04
N VAL A 123 -64.65 -20.52 -26.62
CA VAL A 123 -64.18 -20.57 -25.22
C VAL A 123 -62.72 -20.14 -25.17
N CYS A 124 -62.53 -18.84 -24.99
CA CYS A 124 -61.31 -18.03 -25.15
C CYS A 124 -60.08 -18.38 -24.26
N ASP A 125 -59.95 -19.60 -23.72
CA ASP A 125 -58.87 -20.01 -22.81
C ASP A 125 -58.31 -21.43 -23.06
N ASN A 126 -58.42 -22.01 -24.27
CA ASN A 126 -58.30 -23.47 -24.45
C ASN A 126 -57.44 -24.06 -25.60
N ASP A 127 -56.80 -23.25 -26.47
CA ASP A 127 -56.00 -23.67 -27.66
C ASP A 127 -56.85 -24.32 -28.80
N LEU A 128 -58.17 -24.12 -28.87
CA LEU A 128 -59.07 -24.66 -29.91
C LEU A 128 -60.03 -23.60 -30.48
N ASP A 129 -60.32 -23.74 -31.77
CA ASP A 129 -61.45 -23.13 -32.48
C ASP A 129 -62.71 -23.98 -32.13
N ASP A 130 -63.45 -23.58 -31.10
CA ASP A 130 -64.69 -24.24 -30.62
C ASP A 130 -65.94 -23.78 -31.42
N ASP A 131 -65.84 -22.64 -32.13
CA ASP A 131 -66.91 -22.02 -32.93
C ASP A 131 -66.96 -22.50 -34.39
N GLY A 132 -65.80 -22.70 -35.04
CA GLY A 132 -65.65 -23.12 -36.44
C GLY A 132 -65.41 -21.97 -37.44
N ASP A 133 -65.11 -20.75 -36.98
CA ASP A 133 -64.88 -19.57 -37.84
C ASP A 133 -63.51 -19.63 -38.55
N GLY A 134 -62.49 -20.22 -37.91
CA GLY A 134 -61.13 -20.42 -38.44
C GLY A 134 -60.02 -19.56 -37.81
N ASP A 135 -60.37 -18.67 -36.89
CA ASP A 135 -59.50 -18.02 -35.90
C ASP A 135 -59.85 -18.60 -34.50
N ALA A 136 -58.97 -18.52 -33.49
CA ALA A 136 -59.13 -19.26 -32.22
C ALA A 136 -58.65 -18.47 -30.98
N ASP A 137 -59.24 -18.76 -29.82
CA ASP A 137 -59.06 -18.02 -28.57
C ASP A 137 -59.09 -16.49 -28.82
N CYS A 138 -57.99 -15.80 -28.58
CA CYS A 138 -57.89 -14.34 -28.67
C CYS A 138 -57.54 -13.80 -30.07
N ASP A 139 -57.42 -14.66 -31.08
CA ASP A 139 -57.43 -14.24 -32.49
C ASP A 139 -58.87 -14.06 -33.04
N ASP A 140 -59.92 -14.55 -32.35
CA ASP A 140 -61.35 -14.42 -32.73
C ASP A 140 -61.97 -13.02 -32.42
N GLU A 141 -62.91 -12.54 -33.26
CA GLU A 141 -63.67 -11.29 -33.05
C GLU A 141 -64.79 -11.43 -31.99
N ASP A 142 -65.35 -12.63 -31.74
CA ASP A 142 -66.40 -12.81 -30.70
C ASP A 142 -65.80 -12.97 -29.27
N CYS A 143 -64.53 -13.37 -29.14
CA CYS A 143 -63.73 -13.25 -27.90
C CYS A 143 -63.24 -11.83 -27.55
N ALA A 144 -63.40 -10.83 -28.43
CA ALA A 144 -62.81 -9.48 -28.28
C ALA A 144 -63.43 -8.57 -27.17
N ASP A 145 -64.30 -9.11 -26.32
CA ASP A 145 -64.88 -8.48 -25.12
C ASP A 145 -64.71 -9.38 -23.85
N ASP A 146 -63.96 -10.49 -23.92
CA ASP A 146 -63.71 -11.43 -22.80
C ASP A 146 -62.40 -11.13 -22.04
N PRO A 147 -62.39 -11.21 -20.67
CA PRO A 147 -61.18 -11.01 -19.87
C PRO A 147 -59.96 -11.82 -20.28
N ALA A 148 -60.10 -13.07 -20.75
CA ALA A 148 -58.95 -13.89 -21.16
C ALA A 148 -58.17 -13.34 -22.37
N CYS A 149 -58.74 -12.36 -23.07
CA CYS A 149 -58.19 -11.74 -24.29
C CYS A 149 -57.91 -10.24 -24.15
N PHE A 150 -57.94 -9.73 -22.92
CA PHE A 150 -57.25 -8.50 -22.57
C PHE A 150 -55.97 -8.91 -21.82
N HIS A 151 -54.82 -8.63 -22.40
CA HIS A 151 -53.54 -8.71 -21.68
C HIS A 151 -53.32 -7.41 -20.92
N GLU A 152 -52.66 -7.47 -19.76
CA GLU A 152 -51.98 -6.32 -19.18
C GLU A 152 -50.94 -5.77 -20.19
N THR A 153 -50.77 -4.44 -20.23
CA THR A 153 -49.95 -3.72 -21.24
C THR A 153 -48.98 -2.67 -20.69
N ASP A 154 -49.05 -2.33 -19.40
CA ASP A 154 -48.02 -1.54 -18.68
C ASP A 154 -47.79 -2.24 -17.31
N CYS A 155 -46.91 -3.25 -17.27
CA CYS A 155 -46.64 -4.10 -16.09
C CYS A 155 -45.90 -3.40 -14.92
N ASP A 156 -45.88 -2.07 -14.85
CA ASP A 156 -45.17 -1.26 -13.84
C ASP A 156 -45.97 -0.05 -13.28
N ASP A 157 -47.30 0.05 -13.53
CA ASP A 157 -48.12 1.26 -13.33
C ASP A 157 -48.95 1.29 -12.01
N ASP A 158 -49.00 0.21 -11.21
CA ASP A 158 -49.88 0.08 -10.02
C ASP A 158 -51.38 -0.09 -10.46
N ALA A 159 -51.63 -0.69 -11.64
CA ALA A 159 -52.91 -0.77 -12.35
C ALA A 159 -53.41 -2.21 -12.67
N ASP A 160 -54.50 -2.33 -13.44
CA ASP A 160 -55.40 -3.50 -13.56
C ASP A 160 -56.19 -3.28 -14.88
N GLU A 161 -55.47 -3.36 -16.02
CA GLU A 161 -55.92 -2.78 -17.29
C GLU A 161 -56.88 -3.70 -18.08
N ASP A 162 -56.75 -5.02 -17.92
CA ASP A 162 -57.74 -6.03 -18.36
C ASP A 162 -58.95 -6.13 -17.42
N GLY A 163 -58.74 -6.00 -16.10
CA GLY A 163 -59.77 -6.03 -15.07
C GLY A 163 -59.99 -7.38 -14.37
N ASP A 164 -59.06 -8.34 -14.44
CA ASP A 164 -59.05 -9.57 -13.63
C ASP A 164 -59.08 -9.24 -12.13
N GLY A 165 -58.21 -8.32 -11.70
CA GLY A 165 -58.00 -7.92 -10.32
C GLY A 165 -56.74 -8.50 -9.64
N ALA A 166 -55.82 -9.09 -10.41
CA ALA A 166 -54.39 -8.93 -10.20
C ALA A 166 -53.91 -7.56 -10.75
N ALA A 167 -52.59 -7.36 -10.85
CA ALA A 167 -51.95 -6.07 -11.15
C ALA A 167 -50.43 -6.26 -11.32
N ASP A 168 -49.81 -5.58 -12.28
CA ASP A 168 -48.36 -5.60 -12.52
C ASP A 168 -47.80 -7.06 -12.46
N CYS A 169 -46.68 -7.27 -11.77
CA CYS A 169 -46.03 -8.57 -11.59
C CYS A 169 -46.68 -9.52 -10.57
N ASP A 170 -47.84 -9.16 -9.99
CA ASP A 170 -48.71 -10.10 -9.27
C ASP A 170 -49.70 -10.81 -10.25
N ASP A 171 -49.67 -10.45 -11.55
CA ASP A 171 -50.47 -11.01 -12.65
C ASP A 171 -49.78 -12.19 -13.40
N ASP A 172 -50.58 -13.12 -13.93
CA ASP A 172 -50.09 -14.24 -14.75
C ASP A 172 -49.81 -13.81 -16.22
N ASP A 173 -50.43 -12.74 -16.75
CA ASP A 173 -50.16 -12.21 -18.09
C ASP A 173 -48.83 -11.43 -18.17
N CYS A 174 -48.46 -10.73 -17.10
CA CYS A 174 -47.14 -10.10 -16.95
C CYS A 174 -46.00 -11.11 -16.65
N ALA A 175 -46.29 -12.41 -16.46
CA ALA A 175 -45.29 -13.42 -16.06
C ALA A 175 -44.20 -13.75 -17.10
N ALA A 176 -44.15 -13.01 -18.20
CA ALA A 176 -43.10 -13.05 -19.23
C ALA A 176 -42.60 -11.67 -19.67
N ASP A 177 -43.01 -10.57 -19.01
CA ASP A 177 -42.50 -9.23 -19.29
C ASP A 177 -41.17 -8.95 -18.54
N PRO A 178 -40.17 -8.29 -19.17
CA PRO A 178 -38.94 -7.90 -18.51
C PRO A 178 -39.14 -7.15 -17.19
N ALA A 179 -40.13 -6.26 -17.07
CA ALA A 179 -40.38 -5.50 -15.82
C ALA A 179 -40.76 -6.38 -14.61
N CYS A 180 -41.05 -7.67 -14.85
CA CYS A 180 -41.43 -8.65 -13.84
C CYS A 180 -40.40 -9.77 -13.64
N PHE A 181 -39.26 -9.67 -14.29
CA PHE A 181 -38.03 -10.33 -13.87
C PHE A 181 -37.15 -9.25 -13.24
N HIS A 182 -36.83 -9.41 -11.96
CA HIS A 182 -35.81 -8.58 -11.32
C HIS A 182 -34.44 -9.23 -11.52
N GLU A 183 -33.39 -8.45 -11.75
CA GLU A 183 -32.01 -8.89 -11.54
C GLU A 183 -31.88 -9.43 -10.09
N THR A 184 -31.18 -10.56 -9.93
CA THR A 184 -31.10 -11.31 -8.67
C THR A 184 -29.68 -11.57 -8.15
N ASP A 185 -28.65 -11.25 -8.91
CA ASP A 185 -27.24 -11.35 -8.51
C ASP A 185 -26.46 -10.14 -9.09
N CYS A 186 -26.71 -8.95 -8.51
CA CYS A 186 -26.27 -7.61 -8.98
C CYS A 186 -24.74 -7.36 -9.09
N GLY A 187 -23.91 -8.39 -9.20
CA GLY A 187 -22.46 -8.32 -9.41
C GLY A 187 -21.84 -9.55 -10.10
N ASP A 188 -22.61 -10.35 -10.83
CA ASP A 188 -22.13 -11.54 -11.57
C ASP A 188 -21.55 -11.18 -12.96
N GLY A 189 -22.03 -10.09 -13.59
CA GLY A 189 -21.70 -9.71 -14.97
C GLY A 189 -22.60 -10.34 -16.03
N VAL A 190 -23.84 -10.68 -15.67
CA VAL A 190 -24.90 -11.20 -16.54
C VAL A 190 -26.14 -10.28 -16.44
N ASP A 191 -27.27 -10.73 -16.97
CA ASP A 191 -28.40 -9.96 -17.52
C ASP A 191 -29.56 -10.94 -17.35
N GLU A 192 -30.02 -11.08 -16.10
CA GLU A 192 -30.81 -12.24 -15.63
C GLU A 192 -32.28 -12.16 -16.08
N ASP A 193 -32.81 -10.93 -16.15
CA ASP A 193 -34.14 -10.58 -16.66
C ASP A 193 -34.18 -10.49 -18.20
N GLY A 194 -33.11 -10.00 -18.83
CA GLY A 194 -33.01 -9.86 -20.27
C GLY A 194 -33.40 -8.48 -20.83
N ASP A 195 -33.52 -7.43 -20.00
CA ASP A 195 -33.70 -6.03 -20.42
C ASP A 195 -32.55 -5.59 -21.35
N GLY A 196 -31.31 -5.86 -20.92
CA GLY A 196 -30.08 -5.48 -21.59
C GLY A 196 -29.22 -4.43 -20.89
N THR A 197 -29.55 -4.02 -19.67
CA THR A 197 -28.57 -3.64 -18.63
C THR A 197 -28.07 -4.88 -17.84
N SER A 198 -27.29 -4.68 -16.77
CA SER A 198 -26.60 -5.75 -16.03
C SER A 198 -25.94 -5.18 -14.78
N ASP A 199 -25.94 -5.91 -13.66
CA ASP A 199 -25.35 -5.45 -12.39
C ASP A 199 -25.84 -4.01 -12.04
N CYS A 200 -24.96 -3.18 -11.50
CA CYS A 200 -25.23 -1.79 -11.10
C CYS A 200 -25.41 -0.77 -12.24
N ASP A 201 -25.33 -1.19 -13.51
CA ASP A 201 -25.81 -0.37 -14.64
C ASP A 201 -27.35 -0.48 -14.81
N ASP A 202 -28.02 -1.38 -14.07
CA ASP A 202 -29.48 -1.64 -14.09
C ASP A 202 -30.30 -0.77 -13.10
N GLU A 203 -31.60 -0.56 -13.38
CA GLU A 203 -32.51 0.20 -12.52
C GLU A 203 -33.12 -0.66 -11.38
N ASP A 204 -33.23 -1.98 -11.55
CA ASP A 204 -33.72 -2.88 -10.49
C ASP A 204 -32.66 -3.15 -9.40
N CYS A 205 -31.37 -3.14 -9.78
CA CYS A 205 -30.26 -3.17 -8.83
C CYS A 205 -30.02 -1.83 -8.10
N ALA A 206 -30.70 -0.73 -8.47
CA ALA A 206 -30.42 0.62 -7.95
C ALA A 206 -30.75 0.85 -6.45
N ALA A 207 -31.11 -0.20 -5.71
CA ALA A 207 -31.28 -0.21 -4.27
C ALA A 207 -30.76 -1.51 -3.59
N ASP A 208 -30.02 -2.36 -4.31
CA ASP A 208 -29.29 -3.47 -3.69
C ASP A 208 -27.97 -2.95 -3.09
N PRO A 209 -27.54 -3.44 -1.90
CA PRO A 209 -26.30 -2.98 -1.28
C PRO A 209 -25.07 -3.10 -2.19
N ALA A 210 -24.97 -4.15 -3.02
CA ALA A 210 -23.83 -4.33 -3.94
C ALA A 210 -23.75 -3.30 -5.07
N CYS A 211 -24.72 -2.38 -5.15
CA CYS A 211 -24.81 -1.28 -6.13
C CYS A 211 -25.13 0.07 -5.48
N LEU A 212 -25.15 0.13 -4.15
CA LEU A 212 -24.95 1.35 -3.40
C LEU A 212 -23.43 1.51 -3.23
N HIS A 213 -22.95 2.75 -3.28
CA HIS A 213 -21.52 3.07 -3.20
C HIS A 213 -21.25 3.69 -1.83
N GLU A 214 -20.31 3.12 -1.08
CA GLU A 214 -19.82 3.71 0.17
C GLU A 214 -19.49 5.20 -0.03
N ALA A 215 -19.91 6.02 0.93
CA ALA A 215 -20.09 7.45 0.80
C ALA A 215 -19.12 8.29 1.64
N ASP A 216 -18.51 7.72 2.69
CA ASP A 216 -17.39 8.28 3.48
C ASP A 216 -16.46 7.10 3.86
N CYS A 217 -15.43 6.84 3.04
CA CYS A 217 -14.49 5.70 3.20
C CYS A 217 -13.51 5.81 4.40
N ASP A 218 -13.83 6.61 5.44
CA ASP A 218 -12.97 6.89 6.61
C ASP A 218 -13.71 6.92 7.99
N ASP A 219 -14.98 6.46 8.05
CA ASP A 219 -15.93 6.74 9.15
C ASP A 219 -16.23 5.56 10.11
N ASP A 220 -15.65 4.36 9.90
CA ASP A 220 -15.88 3.13 10.71
C ASP A 220 -17.33 2.57 10.51
N VAL A 221 -17.93 2.82 9.32
CA VAL A 221 -19.34 2.50 8.96
C VAL A 221 -19.45 1.71 7.64
N ASP A 222 -20.66 1.18 7.44
CA ASP A 222 -21.20 0.29 6.41
C ASP A 222 -22.45 1.03 5.90
N ASP A 223 -22.26 2.06 5.07
CA ASP A 223 -23.28 3.07 4.71
C ASP A 223 -24.07 2.69 3.43
N ASP A 224 -23.51 1.80 2.58
CA ASP A 224 -24.25 1.05 1.54
C ASP A 224 -25.00 -0.18 2.09
N GLY A 225 -24.39 -0.96 2.98
CA GLY A 225 -24.97 -2.13 3.63
C GLY A 225 -24.46 -3.49 3.16
N ASP A 226 -23.35 -3.57 2.40
CA ASP A 226 -22.70 -4.85 2.01
C ASP A 226 -22.26 -5.66 3.25
N GLY A 227 -21.62 -4.97 4.20
CA GLY A 227 -21.03 -5.55 5.41
C GLY A 227 -19.50 -5.68 5.42
N ALA A 228 -18.80 -5.13 4.43
CA ALA A 228 -17.48 -4.52 4.65
C ALA A 228 -17.63 -3.10 5.26
N THR A 229 -16.53 -2.34 5.31
CA THR A 229 -16.44 -0.99 5.91
C THR A 229 -15.16 -0.32 5.41
N ASP A 230 -15.21 0.98 5.10
CA ASP A 230 -14.03 1.78 4.73
C ASP A 230 -13.15 1.06 3.65
N CYS A 231 -11.83 1.09 3.80
CA CYS A 231 -10.87 0.47 2.87
C CYS A 231 -10.75 -1.06 2.92
N ASP A 232 -11.57 -1.76 3.73
CA ASP A 232 -11.78 -3.22 3.59
C ASP A 232 -12.88 -3.53 2.54
N ASP A 233 -13.52 -2.50 1.96
CA ASP A 233 -14.53 -2.57 0.88
C ASP A 233 -13.91 -2.50 -0.55
N ASP A 234 -14.54 -3.17 -1.52
CA ASP A 234 -14.14 -3.15 -2.93
C ASP A 234 -14.61 -1.87 -3.68
N ASP A 235 -15.66 -1.18 -3.19
CA ASP A 235 -16.14 0.09 -3.78
C ASP A 235 -15.27 1.30 -3.41
N CYS A 236 -14.70 1.29 -2.19
CA CYS A 236 -13.67 2.25 -1.75
C CYS A 236 -12.30 2.05 -2.43
N ALA A 237 -12.10 0.99 -3.23
CA ALA A 237 -10.80 0.64 -3.86
C ALA A 237 -10.30 1.63 -4.95
N ALA A 238 -10.93 2.81 -5.07
CA ALA A 238 -10.52 3.91 -5.91
C ALA A 238 -10.66 5.31 -5.24
N ASP A 239 -10.97 5.37 -3.94
CA ASP A 239 -10.99 6.63 -3.19
C ASP A 239 -9.60 6.97 -2.61
N PRO A 240 -9.17 8.26 -2.59
CA PRO A 240 -7.91 8.68 -1.98
C PRO A 240 -7.71 8.15 -0.55
N ALA A 241 -8.74 8.13 0.29
CA ALA A 241 -8.62 7.66 1.69
C ALA A 241 -8.21 6.18 1.83
N CYS A 242 -8.21 5.42 0.73
CA CYS A 242 -7.86 4.01 0.66
C CYS A 242 -6.64 3.70 -0.20
N PHE A 243 -5.93 4.74 -0.65
CA PHE A 243 -4.53 4.63 -1.06
C PHE A 243 -3.66 5.15 0.07
N HIS A 244 -2.87 4.29 0.71
CA HIS A 244 -1.82 4.73 1.62
C HIS A 244 -0.64 5.28 0.82
N GLU A 245 -0.06 6.42 1.24
CA GLU A 245 1.28 6.85 0.81
C GLU A 245 2.29 5.69 1.00
N THR A 246 3.15 5.47 0.00
CA THR A 246 4.05 4.30 -0.05
C THR A 246 5.54 4.62 -0.12
N ASP A 247 5.94 5.88 -0.30
CA ASP A 247 7.35 6.31 -0.35
C ASP A 247 7.52 7.68 0.34
N CYS A 248 7.25 7.72 1.66
CA CYS A 248 7.23 8.89 2.57
C CYS A 248 8.53 9.76 2.67
N ASP A 249 9.47 9.67 1.69
CA ASP A 249 10.63 10.57 1.55
C ASP A 249 10.86 11.15 0.13
N ASP A 250 9.97 10.89 -0.85
CA ASP A 250 10.14 11.27 -2.27
C ASP A 250 9.89 12.77 -2.56
N GLY A 251 8.98 13.42 -1.83
CA GLY A 251 8.43 14.74 -2.15
C GLY A 251 7.22 14.67 -3.10
N ALA A 252 6.46 13.57 -3.01
CA ALA A 252 5.24 13.28 -3.76
C ALA A 252 3.98 13.35 -2.87
N ASP A 253 2.89 12.87 -3.46
CA ASP A 253 1.47 12.93 -3.11
C ASP A 253 0.95 11.67 -3.83
N ASP A 254 1.46 10.48 -3.43
CA ASP A 254 1.48 9.27 -4.29
C ASP A 254 0.13 8.51 -4.27
N ASP A 255 -0.78 8.94 -3.38
CA ASP A 255 -2.22 8.63 -3.29
C ASP A 255 -3.14 9.74 -3.90
N ASP A 256 -2.61 10.94 -4.19
CA ASP A 256 -3.33 12.14 -4.69
C ASP A 256 -4.32 12.75 -3.64
N ASP A 257 -4.16 12.53 -2.32
CA ASP A 257 -4.93 13.20 -1.22
C ASP A 257 -4.74 14.73 -1.23
N GLY A 258 -3.48 15.18 -1.31
CA GLY A 258 -3.08 16.57 -1.22
C GLY A 258 -2.26 16.97 0.03
N ALA A 259 -1.97 16.04 0.94
CA ALA A 259 -0.78 16.04 1.79
C ALA A 259 0.46 15.53 1.01
N THR A 260 1.61 15.35 1.68
CA THR A 260 2.89 14.95 1.08
C THR A 260 3.87 14.46 2.16
N ASP A 261 4.58 13.36 1.94
CA ASP A 261 5.58 12.82 2.88
C ASP A 261 5.06 12.82 4.34
N CYS A 262 5.84 13.31 5.30
CA CYS A 262 5.49 13.40 6.72
C CYS A 262 4.56 14.57 7.12
N ASP A 263 4.01 15.32 6.16
CA ASP A 263 2.84 16.19 6.40
C ASP A 263 1.52 15.38 6.24
N ASP A 264 1.60 14.07 5.92
CA ASP A 264 0.51 13.11 5.73
C ASP A 264 0.17 12.29 6.99
N ASP A 265 -1.10 11.92 7.17
CA ASP A 265 -1.58 11.08 8.29
C ASP A 265 -1.37 9.56 8.00
N ASP A 266 -1.27 9.12 6.74
CA ASP A 266 -0.99 7.71 6.38
C ASP A 266 0.48 7.31 6.56
N CYS A 267 1.40 8.28 6.52
CA CYS A 267 2.81 8.10 6.90
C CYS A 267 3.02 7.98 8.43
N ALA A 268 1.96 7.97 9.25
CA ALA A 268 2.06 7.91 10.71
C ALA A 268 2.75 6.63 11.22
N GLY A 269 4.01 6.77 11.63
CA GLY A 269 4.85 5.67 12.13
C GLY A 269 5.68 4.96 11.05
N ASP A 270 5.78 5.50 9.82
CA ASP A 270 6.83 5.04 8.90
C ASP A 270 8.22 5.49 9.39
N PRO A 271 9.28 4.66 9.32
CA PRO A 271 10.64 5.02 9.73
C PRO A 271 11.31 6.18 8.95
N ALA A 272 10.71 6.69 7.87
CA ALA A 272 11.10 7.96 7.25
C ALA A 272 10.54 9.19 8.00
N CYS A 273 9.38 9.04 8.64
CA CYS A 273 8.63 10.10 9.31
C CYS A 273 8.68 10.06 10.83
N ALA A 274 9.20 8.98 11.41
CA ALA A 274 9.75 8.98 12.76
C ALA A 274 10.88 10.01 12.85
N THR A 275 10.58 11.19 13.42
CA THR A 275 11.60 12.10 13.92
C THR A 275 12.46 11.34 14.94
N PRO A 276 13.80 11.34 14.85
CA PRO A 276 14.61 10.61 15.82
C PRO A 276 14.37 11.14 17.24
N GLU A 277 13.95 10.26 18.15
CA GLU A 277 13.69 10.56 19.57
C GLU A 277 14.87 11.32 20.20
N ASP A 278 14.58 12.45 20.83
CA ASP A 278 15.56 13.35 21.43
C ASP A 278 15.71 13.02 22.93
N CYS A 279 16.53 11.98 23.18
CA CYS A 279 16.68 11.22 24.42
C CYS A 279 17.00 11.98 25.74
N ASP A 280 16.94 13.32 25.81
CA ASP A 280 17.07 14.08 27.07
C ASP A 280 16.07 15.23 27.32
N ASN A 281 15.02 15.38 26.50
CA ASN A 281 14.18 16.59 26.51
C ASN A 281 12.86 16.53 27.34
N GLU A 282 12.51 15.39 27.96
CA GLU A 282 11.23 15.09 28.67
C GLU A 282 9.97 14.99 27.76
N SER A 283 10.10 14.63 26.47
CA SER A 283 9.00 14.43 25.50
C SER A 283 8.94 13.00 24.92
N ASP A 284 8.07 12.84 23.92
CA ASP A 284 7.80 11.65 23.10
C ASP A 284 7.76 12.24 21.68
N ASP A 285 8.89 12.19 20.97
CA ASP A 285 9.12 12.91 19.71
C ASP A 285 8.97 12.02 18.46
N ASP A 286 8.88 10.70 18.62
CA ASP A 286 8.53 9.75 17.54
C ASP A 286 7.10 9.17 17.62
N GLY A 287 6.43 9.26 18.79
CA GLY A 287 5.02 8.93 18.98
C GLY A 287 4.72 7.53 19.55
N ASP A 288 5.72 6.81 20.08
CA ASP A 288 5.61 5.42 20.56
C ASP A 288 4.83 5.23 21.90
N ASP A 289 4.61 6.29 22.69
CA ASP A 289 4.01 6.31 24.05
C ASP A 289 5.01 5.90 25.20
N ASP A 290 6.27 5.52 24.90
CA ASP A 290 7.44 5.60 25.82
C ASP A 290 8.18 6.97 25.66
N VAL A 291 9.27 7.24 26.43
CA VAL A 291 9.88 8.60 26.61
C VAL A 291 11.37 8.53 27.00
N ASP A 292 12.21 9.44 26.48
CA ASP A 292 13.63 9.67 26.84
C ASP A 292 14.47 8.37 26.90
N CYS A 293 14.62 7.82 28.11
CA CYS A 293 15.48 6.69 28.44
C CYS A 293 14.72 5.51 29.06
N ASP A 294 13.40 5.61 29.16
CA ASP A 294 12.54 4.44 29.25
C ASP A 294 12.19 3.90 27.84
N ASP A 295 12.40 4.70 26.77
CA ASP A 295 12.29 4.36 25.34
C ASP A 295 13.24 3.21 24.85
N GLY A 296 12.84 2.55 23.76
CA GLY A 296 13.49 1.42 23.11
C GLY A 296 14.56 1.75 22.05
N ASP A 297 14.48 2.88 21.34
CA ASP A 297 15.38 3.26 20.26
C ASP A 297 16.51 4.22 20.72
N CYS A 298 16.31 4.93 21.83
CA CYS A 298 17.36 5.53 22.67
C CYS A 298 18.34 4.50 23.30
N ALA A 299 18.23 3.20 22.96
CA ALA A 299 19.00 2.07 23.50
C ALA A 299 20.49 2.05 23.09
N GLY A 300 21.24 3.03 23.57
CA GLY A 300 22.68 3.18 23.35
C GLY A 300 23.16 4.63 23.36
N ASP A 301 22.24 5.59 23.53
CA ASP A 301 22.55 7.00 23.53
C ASP A 301 23.32 7.46 24.80
N PRO A 302 24.25 8.44 24.73
CA PRO A 302 24.93 9.01 25.88
C PRO A 302 24.01 9.61 26.94
N ALA A 303 22.83 10.15 26.62
CA ALA A 303 21.88 10.63 27.63
C ALA A 303 21.47 9.50 28.57
N CYS A 304 21.14 8.35 28.00
CA CYS A 304 20.60 7.18 28.70
C CYS A 304 21.68 6.27 29.33
N VAL A 305 22.95 6.47 28.99
CA VAL A 305 24.06 5.83 29.71
C VAL A 305 24.41 6.64 30.97
N THR A 306 24.05 6.11 32.13
CA THR A 306 24.49 6.69 33.41
C THR A 306 25.98 6.43 33.63
N TYR A 307 26.82 7.46 33.50
CA TYR A 307 28.28 7.34 33.60
C TYR A 307 28.75 7.45 35.05
N ASP A 308 29.75 6.64 35.42
CA ASP A 308 30.58 6.85 36.61
C ASP A 308 32.06 6.54 36.30
N CYS A 309 32.98 6.94 37.17
CA CYS A 309 34.41 6.62 37.05
C CYS A 309 34.72 5.16 37.45
N GLY A 310 33.74 4.26 37.35
CA GLY A 310 33.85 2.82 37.48
C GLY A 310 34.48 2.32 38.77
N ALA A 311 35.02 1.11 38.65
CA ALA A 311 35.83 0.46 39.68
C ALA A 311 37.31 0.91 39.64
N PHE A 312 37.61 2.06 39.03
CA PHE A 312 38.97 2.59 38.93
C PHE A 312 39.41 3.22 40.26
N ASP A 313 40.68 2.99 40.59
CA ASP A 313 41.30 3.25 41.91
C ASP A 313 42.74 3.80 41.76
N GLU A 314 43.22 4.07 40.54
CA GLU A 314 44.58 4.58 40.30
C GLU A 314 44.64 6.11 40.41
N ASP A 315 45.46 6.58 41.34
CA ASP A 315 45.69 7.99 41.68
C ASP A 315 46.52 8.70 40.58
N PRO A 316 45.97 9.69 39.84
CA PRO A 316 46.70 10.43 38.80
C PRO A 316 47.82 11.33 39.37
N GLY A 317 47.97 11.42 40.69
CA GLY A 317 48.94 12.26 41.38
C GLY A 317 48.47 13.70 41.61
N TRP A 318 47.18 13.96 41.38
CA TRP A 318 46.58 15.29 41.46
C TRP A 318 46.08 15.63 42.88
N ALA A 319 45.93 16.92 43.17
CA ALA A 319 45.15 17.40 44.32
C ALA A 319 43.79 17.89 43.82
N VAL A 320 42.72 17.26 44.29
CA VAL A 320 41.33 17.47 43.86
C VAL A 320 40.52 18.17 44.95
N ALA A 321 39.46 18.90 44.58
CA ALA A 321 38.56 19.60 45.48
C ALA A 321 37.82 18.69 46.48
N GLU A 322 37.45 19.25 47.64
CA GLU A 322 36.60 18.56 48.62
C GLU A 322 35.19 18.36 48.03
N GLY A 323 34.78 17.10 47.87
CA GLY A 323 33.53 16.71 47.22
C GLY A 323 33.69 15.93 45.92
N PHE A 324 34.92 15.75 45.41
CA PHE A 324 35.21 14.99 44.19
C PHE A 324 36.31 13.94 44.39
N ARG A 325 36.35 12.91 43.53
CA ARG A 325 37.53 12.05 43.31
C ARG A 325 37.99 12.14 41.85
N ALA A 326 39.26 11.86 41.60
CA ALA A 326 39.81 11.70 40.26
C ALA A 326 40.62 10.40 40.17
N VAL A 327 40.45 9.65 39.08
CA VAL A 327 41.07 8.34 38.85
C VAL A 327 41.49 8.17 37.40
N VAL A 328 42.60 7.48 37.17
CA VAL A 328 43.04 7.11 35.81
C VAL A 328 42.13 5.98 35.29
N VAL A 329 41.46 6.23 34.17
CA VAL A 329 40.62 5.23 33.46
C VAL A 329 41.35 4.58 32.30
N ALA A 330 42.30 5.29 31.67
CA ALA A 330 43.19 4.75 30.65
C ALA A 330 44.58 5.38 30.71
N GLY A 331 45.61 4.64 30.30
CA GLY A 331 47.01 5.08 30.30
C GLY A 331 47.82 4.54 29.12
N GLY A 332 49.10 4.90 29.08
CA GLY A 332 50.02 4.46 28.02
C GLY A 332 50.38 2.97 28.01
N ASP A 333 49.84 2.16 28.90
CA ASP A 333 49.83 0.69 28.81
C ASP A 333 48.62 0.13 28.06
N ALA A 334 47.51 0.89 27.98
CA ALA A 334 46.40 0.65 27.05
C ALA A 334 46.75 1.07 25.61
N GLY A 335 47.68 2.02 25.44
CA GLY A 335 48.26 2.41 24.14
C GLY A 335 48.48 3.91 23.96
N LEU A 336 47.84 4.73 24.79
CA LEU A 336 47.86 6.20 24.71
C LEU A 336 49.27 6.78 24.76
N ASN A 337 49.50 7.81 23.96
CA ASN A 337 50.77 8.49 23.80
C ASN A 337 50.48 9.95 23.43
N GLN A 338 50.30 10.80 24.45
CA GLN A 338 49.85 12.19 24.28
C GLN A 338 48.43 12.31 23.71
N PRO A 339 47.39 11.96 24.50
CA PRO A 339 46.02 12.37 24.20
C PRO A 339 45.93 13.90 24.28
N VAL A 340 45.31 14.53 23.27
CA VAL A 340 45.26 16.00 23.09
C VAL A 340 43.85 16.57 23.07
N ALA A 341 42.85 15.74 22.77
CA ALA A 341 41.45 16.11 22.81
C ALA A 341 40.56 14.91 23.10
N ALA A 342 39.36 15.17 23.62
CA ALA A 342 38.35 14.15 23.83
C ALA A 342 36.93 14.72 23.61
N ALA A 343 36.03 13.89 23.11
CA ALA A 343 34.59 14.17 23.03
C ALA A 343 33.82 12.88 23.35
N PHE A 344 32.62 13.00 23.92
CA PHE A 344 31.66 11.89 23.89
C PHE A 344 30.95 11.89 22.53
N ALA A 345 30.47 10.72 22.09
CA ALA A 345 29.64 10.59 20.90
C ALA A 345 28.50 9.59 21.15
N GLY A 346 27.40 9.75 20.42
CA GLY A 346 26.19 8.94 20.55
C GLY A 346 25.69 8.33 19.25
N GLY A 347 24.40 7.98 19.21
CA GLY A 347 23.74 7.34 18.07
C GLY A 347 24.58 6.23 17.43
N GLY A 348 24.85 6.34 16.13
CA GLY A 348 25.61 5.37 15.34
C GLY A 348 27.10 5.18 15.74
N TYR A 349 27.66 6.02 16.61
CA TYR A 349 28.98 5.79 17.23
C TYR A 349 28.88 4.94 18.51
N GLY A 350 27.73 5.02 19.19
CA GLY A 350 27.49 4.47 20.53
C GLY A 350 28.22 5.24 21.63
N ALA A 351 27.67 5.19 22.85
CA ALA A 351 28.10 5.89 24.06
C ALA A 351 29.55 5.61 24.53
N PHE A 352 30.53 6.10 23.77
CA PHE A 352 31.96 6.01 24.06
C PHE A 352 32.61 7.39 24.17
N LEU A 353 33.70 7.46 24.93
CA LEU A 353 34.62 8.60 24.87
C LEU A 353 35.57 8.41 23.68
N TYR A 354 35.54 9.33 22.73
CA TYR A 354 36.45 9.41 21.60
C TYR A 354 37.65 10.29 21.95
N VAL A 355 38.87 9.76 21.82
CA VAL A 355 40.11 10.39 22.29
C VAL A 355 41.12 10.52 21.16
N VAL A 356 41.54 11.74 20.85
CA VAL A 356 42.57 12.05 19.85
C VAL A 356 43.95 11.91 20.48
N ASP A 357 44.78 11.01 19.95
CA ASP A 357 46.12 10.69 20.47
C ASP A 357 47.21 11.14 19.48
N GLN A 358 47.74 12.36 19.67
CA GLN A 358 48.67 13.01 18.72
C GLN A 358 50.02 12.29 18.63
N GLY A 359 50.49 11.59 19.67
CA GLY A 359 51.78 10.90 19.60
C GLY A 359 51.78 9.60 18.77
N ASN A 360 50.59 9.14 18.35
CA ASN A 360 50.40 7.95 17.51
C ASN A 360 49.51 8.24 16.27
N ASP A 361 49.08 9.50 16.06
CA ASP A 361 48.13 9.91 15.01
C ASP A 361 46.89 9.01 14.94
N THR A 362 46.29 8.72 16.09
CA THR A 362 45.21 7.72 16.23
C THR A 362 44.03 8.29 17.02
N LEU A 363 42.82 8.04 16.53
CA LEU A 363 41.57 8.24 17.26
C LEU A 363 41.22 6.93 17.97
N PHE A 364 41.10 6.97 19.29
CA PHE A 364 40.72 5.84 20.14
C PHE A 364 39.27 5.97 20.61
N THR A 365 38.57 4.85 20.76
CA THR A 365 37.40 4.73 21.64
C THR A 365 37.84 4.25 23.03
N LEU A 366 37.15 4.76 24.05
CA LEU A 366 37.28 4.38 25.44
C LEU A 366 35.88 4.15 26.02
N ASP A 367 35.61 2.91 26.44
CA ASP A 367 34.45 2.58 27.26
C ASP A 367 34.71 3.08 28.68
N VAL A 368 33.89 4.02 29.16
CA VAL A 368 34.06 4.65 30.46
C VAL A 368 33.73 3.69 31.62
N LEU A 369 32.80 2.77 31.41
CA LEU A 369 32.29 1.85 32.42
C LEU A 369 33.23 0.65 32.62
N THR A 370 33.90 0.18 31.55
CA THR A 370 34.83 -0.96 31.61
C THR A 370 36.32 -0.57 31.55
N GLY A 371 36.65 0.60 31.01
CA GLY A 371 38.01 1.04 30.68
C GLY A 371 38.66 0.26 29.53
N ASP A 372 37.89 -0.50 28.74
CA ASP A 372 38.41 -1.09 27.52
C ASP A 372 38.67 0.02 26.48
N VAL A 373 39.91 0.09 25.98
CA VAL A 373 40.37 1.08 25.01
C VAL A 373 40.72 0.39 23.70
N ALA A 374 40.22 0.92 22.58
CA ALA A 374 40.47 0.39 21.25
C ALA A 374 40.84 1.52 20.26
N PRO A 375 41.76 1.29 19.31
CA PRO A 375 41.94 2.22 18.19
C PRO A 375 40.72 2.13 17.28
N PHE A 376 40.04 3.26 17.06
CA PHE A 376 38.89 3.40 16.17
C PHE A 376 39.35 3.62 14.73
N THR A 377 40.20 4.62 14.50
CA THR A 377 40.92 4.80 13.23
C THR A 377 42.31 5.41 13.44
N SER A 378 43.23 5.12 12.52
CA SER A 378 44.56 5.76 12.43
C SER A 378 44.54 6.81 11.31
N GLY A 379 44.96 8.03 11.61
CA GLY A 379 45.09 9.12 10.63
C GLY A 379 46.12 8.81 9.54
N ALA A 380 47.11 7.98 9.86
CA ALA A 380 48.10 7.49 8.89
C ALA A 380 47.52 6.53 7.82
N ASP A 381 46.27 6.08 7.97
CA ASP A 381 45.54 5.29 6.97
C ASP A 381 44.49 6.12 6.19
N TRP A 382 44.31 7.42 6.51
CA TRP A 382 43.42 8.34 5.80
C TRP A 382 43.95 8.70 4.40
N ALA A 383 43.06 9.15 3.50
CA ALA A 383 43.39 9.38 2.09
C ALA A 383 44.40 10.52 1.89
N ASP A 384 44.17 11.61 2.62
CA ASP A 384 45.13 12.68 2.90
C ASP A 384 45.37 12.60 4.41
N ALA A 385 46.60 12.26 4.82
CA ALA A 385 46.93 12.00 6.22
C ALA A 385 47.29 13.32 6.95
N PRO A 386 46.86 13.51 8.21
CA PRO A 386 47.18 14.70 8.99
C PRO A 386 48.67 14.74 9.34
N ASP A 387 49.24 15.93 9.47
CA ASP A 387 50.63 16.08 9.96
C ASP A 387 50.70 15.87 11.49
N LEU A 388 49.73 16.40 12.26
CA LEU A 388 49.54 16.21 13.70
C LEU A 388 48.07 16.50 14.08
N LEU A 389 47.32 15.51 14.59
CA LEU A 389 45.94 15.72 15.07
C LEU A 389 45.88 16.57 16.35
N THR A 390 44.87 17.43 16.51
CA THR A 390 44.78 18.40 17.63
C THR A 390 43.48 18.39 18.42
N THR A 391 42.33 18.29 17.75
CA THR A 391 41.02 18.58 18.35
C THR A 391 39.90 17.72 17.76
N ILE A 392 38.80 17.54 18.49
CA ILE A 392 37.63 16.77 18.06
C ILE A 392 36.34 17.40 18.59
N THR A 393 35.29 17.41 17.78
CA THR A 393 33.91 17.55 18.25
C THR A 393 33.05 16.45 17.65
N TRP A 394 31.96 16.11 18.33
CA TRP A 394 30.83 15.42 17.75
C TRP A 394 29.77 16.44 17.31
N ASP A 395 29.04 16.12 16.26
CA ASP A 395 27.84 16.84 15.80
C ASP A 395 26.61 16.24 16.51
N ALA A 396 26.41 16.58 17.79
CA ALA A 396 25.36 15.97 18.61
C ALA A 396 23.95 16.32 18.10
N GLU A 397 23.69 17.60 17.86
CA GLU A 397 22.40 18.15 17.40
C GLU A 397 22.10 17.87 15.91
N GLY A 398 22.90 17.05 15.22
CA GLY A 398 22.74 16.78 13.79
C GLY A 398 22.83 18.00 12.86
N VAL A 399 23.59 19.04 13.24
CA VAL A 399 23.69 20.32 12.50
C VAL A 399 24.20 20.13 11.07
N PHE A 400 24.99 19.08 10.82
CA PHE A 400 25.37 18.64 9.47
C PHE A 400 24.90 17.21 9.16
N ASP A 401 25.45 16.21 9.86
CA ASP A 401 25.15 14.79 9.61
C ASP A 401 25.58 13.82 10.75
N GLY A 402 25.63 14.32 11.98
CA GLY A 402 25.86 13.48 13.18
C GLY A 402 27.30 12.99 13.36
N ALA A 403 28.23 13.40 12.49
CA ALA A 403 29.57 12.82 12.43
C ALA A 403 30.57 13.39 13.44
N LEU A 404 31.73 12.73 13.56
CA LEU A 404 32.90 13.26 14.28
C LEU A 404 33.72 14.17 13.37
N TYR A 405 34.05 15.36 13.86
CA TYR A 405 34.87 16.36 13.18
C TYR A 405 36.19 16.51 13.92
N VAL A 406 37.30 16.17 13.25
CA VAL A 406 38.65 16.07 13.85
C VAL A 406 39.62 17.00 13.13
N GLY A 407 40.24 17.94 13.86
CA GLY A 407 41.20 18.89 13.32
C GLY A 407 42.66 18.40 13.37
N ASP A 408 43.47 18.89 12.44
CA ASP A 408 44.94 18.89 12.55
C ASP A 408 45.51 20.31 12.65
N GLN A 409 46.83 20.39 12.88
CA GLN A 409 47.57 21.67 12.91
C GLN A 409 48.42 21.97 11.67
N GLY A 410 48.31 21.23 10.56
CA GLY A 410 49.13 21.48 9.37
C GLY A 410 50.65 21.53 9.63
N SER A 411 51.38 22.41 8.92
CA SER A 411 52.86 22.38 8.85
C SER A 411 53.60 23.67 9.29
N ASP A 412 53.34 24.13 10.52
CA ASP A 412 54.06 25.20 11.24
C ASP A 412 54.07 26.60 10.58
N GLY A 413 52.88 27.00 10.08
CA GLY A 413 52.49 28.41 9.88
C GLY A 413 52.42 28.92 8.44
N ASP A 414 51.63 28.29 7.56
CA ASP A 414 51.13 28.94 6.33
C ASP A 414 49.67 28.67 5.94
N SER A 415 48.80 28.42 6.95
CA SER A 415 47.35 28.20 6.82
C SER A 415 46.99 27.00 5.94
N ASP A 416 47.60 25.85 6.22
CA ASP A 416 47.44 24.58 5.47
C ASP A 416 46.65 23.49 6.23
N SER A 417 46.21 23.78 7.46
CA SER A 417 45.54 22.82 8.34
C SER A 417 44.23 22.28 7.75
N THR A 418 43.91 21.03 8.10
CA THR A 418 42.75 20.30 7.59
C THR A 418 41.83 19.83 8.70
N LEU A 419 40.52 20.00 8.46
CA LEU A 419 39.44 19.44 9.25
C LEU A 419 38.88 18.21 8.51
N TYR A 420 38.84 17.09 9.22
CA TYR A 420 38.38 15.80 8.72
C TYR A 420 37.03 15.45 9.33
N ARG A 421 36.08 15.04 8.49
CA ARG A 421 34.86 14.36 8.92
C ARG A 421 35.14 12.87 8.98
N VAL A 422 34.82 12.20 10.09
CA VAL A 422 35.12 10.78 10.34
C VAL A 422 33.82 10.02 10.65
N GLY A 423 33.42 9.12 9.75
CA GLY A 423 32.19 8.32 9.88
C GLY A 423 32.22 7.25 10.97
N THR A 424 31.06 6.64 11.23
CA THR A 424 30.88 5.55 12.22
C THR A 424 31.68 4.28 11.90
N ASP A 425 32.04 4.08 10.63
CA ASP A 425 32.94 3.00 10.17
C ASP A 425 34.44 3.34 10.33
N GLY A 426 34.75 4.54 10.84
CA GLY A 426 36.10 5.07 10.97
C GLY A 426 36.69 5.67 9.69
N ALA A 427 35.95 5.69 8.57
CA ALA A 427 36.43 6.31 7.33
C ALA A 427 36.42 7.84 7.44
N ALA A 428 37.55 8.46 7.14
CA ALA A 428 37.69 9.91 7.13
C ALA A 428 37.68 10.50 5.72
N THR A 429 36.99 11.63 5.60
CA THR A 429 36.98 12.50 4.41
C THR A 429 37.40 13.91 4.81
N VAL A 430 38.21 14.55 3.96
CA VAL A 430 38.51 15.99 4.09
C VAL A 430 37.19 16.76 3.99
N PHE A 431 36.86 17.52 5.03
CA PHE A 431 35.73 18.45 5.04
C PHE A 431 36.19 19.82 4.52
N VAL A 432 37.20 20.42 5.16
CA VAL A 432 37.89 21.63 4.67
C VAL A 432 39.39 21.57 4.89
N THR A 433 40.15 22.19 3.98
CA THR A 433 41.60 22.40 4.07
C THR A 433 41.88 23.88 3.84
N GLY A 434 42.87 24.42 4.56
CA GLY A 434 43.29 25.81 4.41
C GLY A 434 43.83 26.18 3.01
N PRO A 435 43.98 27.49 2.71
CA PRO A 435 43.77 28.62 3.61
C PRO A 435 42.30 29.05 3.69
N GLY A 436 41.81 29.21 4.92
CA GLY A 436 40.46 29.69 5.25
C GLY A 436 40.42 30.26 6.67
N PRO A 437 39.28 30.84 7.09
CA PRO A 437 39.18 31.45 8.40
C PRO A 437 39.22 30.38 9.51
N GLY A 438 40.11 30.52 10.48
CA GLY A 438 40.38 29.51 11.51
C GLY A 438 41.09 28.24 11.05
N LEU A 439 41.64 28.20 9.82
CA LEU A 439 42.37 27.03 9.27
C LEU A 439 43.89 27.21 9.26
N ASP A 440 44.44 27.63 10.40
CA ASP A 440 45.87 27.71 10.72
C ASP A 440 45.99 27.17 12.16
N ASP A 441 46.65 26.03 12.38
CA ASP A 441 46.80 25.36 13.70
C ASP A 441 45.43 25.20 14.44
N ILE A 442 44.52 24.31 13.96
CA ILE A 442 43.14 24.21 14.48
C ILE A 442 43.10 23.70 15.95
N TYR A 443 42.50 24.46 16.87
CA TYR A 443 42.34 24.06 18.28
C TYR A 443 40.89 23.98 18.77
N GLY A 444 40.04 24.92 18.38
CA GLY A 444 38.64 24.96 18.82
C GLY A 444 37.68 24.56 17.69
N LEU A 445 36.74 23.68 18.03
CA LEU A 445 35.60 23.29 17.21
C LEU A 445 34.35 23.42 18.09
N LEU A 446 33.26 23.98 17.53
CA LEU A 446 31.99 24.12 18.24
C LEU A 446 30.82 24.18 17.24
N PHE A 447 29.85 23.29 17.40
CA PHE A 447 28.60 23.34 16.64
C PHE A 447 27.61 24.38 17.21
N SER A 448 26.67 24.79 16.37
CA SER A 448 25.65 25.79 16.66
C SER A 448 24.38 25.44 15.89
N PRO A 449 23.26 25.10 16.57
CA PRO A 449 21.97 24.87 15.92
C PRO A 449 21.20 26.16 15.57
N GLY A 450 21.81 27.35 15.75
CA GLY A 450 21.26 28.62 15.27
C GLY A 450 21.04 29.71 16.34
N ASP A 451 19.82 30.27 16.38
CA ASP A 451 19.47 31.56 17.04
C ASP A 451 20.01 31.65 18.48
N PRO A 452 20.84 32.66 18.84
CA PRO A 452 21.11 33.91 18.11
C PRO A 452 22.30 33.88 17.15
N TYR A 453 23.02 32.76 17.04
CA TYR A 453 24.17 32.61 16.15
C TYR A 453 23.72 32.15 14.76
N PRO A 454 24.57 32.26 13.73
CA PRO A 454 24.38 31.46 12.54
C PRO A 454 24.55 29.97 12.90
N GLU A 455 23.80 29.14 12.21
CA GLU A 455 23.90 27.68 12.20
C GLU A 455 25.23 27.22 11.58
N GLY A 456 25.74 26.06 12.00
CA GLY A 456 26.93 25.43 11.46
C GLY A 456 28.13 25.35 12.41
N LEU A 457 29.32 25.04 11.85
CA LEU A 457 30.51 24.69 12.62
C LEU A 457 31.48 25.88 12.75
N PHE A 458 31.73 26.30 13.98
CA PHE A 458 32.70 27.32 14.35
C PHE A 458 34.09 26.69 14.50
N ILE A 459 35.11 27.33 13.92
CA ILE A 459 36.50 26.85 13.93
C ILE A 459 37.45 27.98 14.35
N THR A 460 38.27 27.74 15.36
CA THR A 460 39.35 28.65 15.81
C THR A 460 40.73 28.02 15.65
N GLY A 461 41.61 28.80 15.00
CA GLY A 461 43.03 28.50 14.82
C GLY A 461 43.94 29.34 15.73
N ASP A 462 45.25 29.17 15.58
CA ASP A 462 46.26 29.84 16.40
C ASP A 462 46.33 31.36 16.15
N THR A 463 46.29 32.12 17.24
CA THR A 463 46.25 33.59 17.17
C THR A 463 47.65 34.24 17.15
N ASP A 464 48.53 33.71 16.30
CA ASP A 464 49.78 34.35 15.83
C ASP A 464 49.50 35.70 15.14
N GLY A 465 48.37 35.77 14.41
CA GLY A 465 47.94 36.93 13.62
C GLY A 465 48.31 36.84 12.13
N ALA A 466 48.40 35.63 11.59
CA ALA A 466 48.68 35.37 10.17
C ALA A 466 47.42 35.42 9.27
N GLY A 467 46.22 35.17 9.82
CA GLY A 467 45.00 34.93 9.03
C GLY A 467 43.81 35.83 9.38
N ASP A 468 42.61 35.26 9.16
CA ASP A 468 41.38 35.63 9.87
C ASP A 468 41.11 34.46 10.83
N ASP A 469 41.50 34.58 12.10
CA ASP A 469 41.78 33.43 12.98
C ASP A 469 40.53 32.65 13.47
N TRP A 470 39.32 33.08 13.10
CA TRP A 470 38.05 32.44 13.47
C TRP A 470 37.01 32.43 12.33
N GLY A 471 36.68 31.23 11.85
CA GLY A 471 35.64 30.98 10.86
C GLY A 471 34.35 30.35 11.41
N ILE A 472 33.28 30.45 10.62
CA ILE A 472 32.13 29.54 10.66
C ILE A 472 31.94 28.95 9.24
N PHE A 473 31.56 27.68 9.17
CA PHE A 473 31.41 26.90 7.94
C PHE A 473 30.00 26.28 7.88
N ASP A 474 29.47 26.10 6.67
CA ASP A 474 28.26 25.33 6.39
C ASP A 474 28.60 23.85 6.06
N GLU A 475 27.57 23.01 5.91
CA GLU A 475 27.66 21.58 5.53
C GLU A 475 28.51 21.32 4.27
N LEU A 476 28.59 22.29 3.37
CA LEU A 476 29.35 22.22 2.11
C LEU A 476 30.81 22.69 2.26
N GLY A 477 31.23 23.05 3.47
CA GLY A 477 32.57 23.55 3.78
C GLY A 477 32.83 25.00 3.33
N ALA A 478 31.80 25.82 3.09
CA ALA A 478 31.94 27.19 2.62
C ALA A 478 32.17 28.18 3.78
N GLY A 479 33.42 28.26 4.26
CA GLY A 479 33.81 29.11 5.37
C GLY A 479 33.67 30.62 5.14
N VAL A 480 33.19 31.34 6.16
CA VAL A 480 33.23 32.80 6.28
C VAL A 480 33.84 33.24 7.61
N VAL A 481 34.45 34.43 7.64
CA VAL A 481 35.01 35.02 8.87
C VAL A 481 33.87 35.34 9.85
N PHE A 482 33.88 34.74 11.03
CA PHE A 482 32.92 35.06 12.09
C PHE A 482 33.41 36.20 12.99
N SER A 483 34.69 36.15 13.40
CA SER A 483 35.27 37.08 14.38
C SER A 483 36.70 37.48 14.04
N GLN A 484 37.17 38.56 14.69
CA GLN A 484 38.55 39.05 14.68
C GLN A 484 39.01 39.41 16.10
N VAL A 485 38.55 38.67 17.11
CA VAL A 485 38.97 38.85 18.51
C VAL A 485 40.34 38.16 18.70
N GLU A 486 41.40 38.95 18.79
CA GLU A 486 42.77 38.47 19.02
C GLU A 486 42.87 37.59 20.30
N GLY A 487 43.62 36.49 20.22
CA GLY A 487 44.01 35.70 21.40
C GLY A 487 43.06 34.58 21.80
N ILE A 488 42.15 34.14 20.91
CA ILE A 488 41.10 33.11 21.12
C ILE A 488 41.62 31.74 20.67
N GLU A 489 41.38 30.66 21.43
CA GLU A 489 41.79 29.32 20.99
C GLU A 489 40.72 28.23 21.26
N GLY A 490 40.16 28.18 22.47
CA GLY A 490 39.11 27.23 22.86
C GLY A 490 37.73 27.89 22.93
N LEU A 491 36.68 27.13 22.58
CA LEU A 491 35.28 27.56 22.50
C LEU A 491 34.38 26.68 23.36
N ALA A 492 33.27 27.23 23.88
CA ALA A 492 32.18 26.48 24.51
C ALA A 492 30.84 27.22 24.38
N LEU A 493 29.73 26.51 24.17
CA LEU A 493 28.38 27.08 24.08
C LEU A 493 27.64 26.99 25.44
N ASP A 494 27.13 28.12 25.95
CA ASP A 494 26.18 28.12 27.07
C ASP A 494 24.78 27.78 26.55
N ALA A 495 24.51 26.49 26.34
CA ALA A 495 23.18 25.97 26.00
C ALA A 495 22.16 26.20 27.15
N SER A 496 22.62 26.06 28.41
CA SER A 496 21.79 26.26 29.61
C SER A 496 21.20 27.67 29.76
N GLY A 497 21.79 28.67 29.08
CA GLY A 497 21.45 30.08 29.24
C GLY A 497 21.81 30.68 30.60
N LEU A 498 22.39 29.92 31.55
CA LEU A 498 22.69 30.39 32.91
C LEU A 498 23.75 31.49 32.95
N TYR A 499 24.65 31.54 31.96
CA TYR A 499 25.67 32.57 31.81
C TYR A 499 25.19 33.73 30.90
N GLY A 500 23.96 33.64 30.40
CA GLY A 500 23.32 34.59 29.50
C GLY A 500 23.09 34.06 28.08
N GLY A 501 23.48 32.81 27.81
CA GLY A 501 23.40 32.15 26.51
C GLY A 501 24.58 32.47 25.59
N GLY A 502 24.95 31.51 24.75
CA GLY A 502 25.85 31.71 23.62
C GLY A 502 27.32 31.36 23.86
N ILE A 503 28.17 31.75 22.90
CA ILE A 503 29.56 31.28 22.80
C ILE A 503 30.48 32.02 23.78
N PHE A 504 31.18 31.25 24.62
CA PHE A 504 32.28 31.70 25.45
C PHE A 504 33.60 31.18 24.89
N ALA A 505 34.61 32.04 24.91
CA ALA A 505 35.91 31.73 24.33
C ALA A 505 37.06 31.98 25.31
N SER A 506 37.99 31.03 25.38
CA SER A 506 39.20 31.11 26.21
C SER A 506 40.27 31.95 25.52
N ARG A 507 41.02 32.73 26.32
CA ARG A 507 42.05 33.63 25.79
C ARG A 507 43.40 33.45 26.49
N PRO A 508 44.22 32.44 26.13
CA PRO A 508 45.43 32.06 26.87
C PRO A 508 46.49 33.18 26.96
N LEU A 509 47.02 33.39 28.16
CA LEU A 509 48.18 34.26 28.38
C LEU A 509 49.50 33.47 28.33
N GLY A 510 50.24 33.61 27.24
CA GLY A 510 51.60 33.06 27.06
C GLY A 510 51.66 31.89 26.07
N GLY A 511 52.75 31.11 26.10
CA GLY A 511 52.96 29.97 25.19
C GLY A 511 53.49 30.43 23.83
N GLY A 512 52.66 31.20 23.14
CA GLY A 512 52.93 31.94 21.90
C GLY A 512 51.87 33.03 21.71
N TYR A 513 50.63 32.66 22.05
CA TYR A 513 49.37 33.40 21.99
C TYR A 513 49.37 34.84 22.48
N THR A 514 48.46 35.60 21.88
CA THR A 514 48.24 37.04 22.10
C THR A 514 47.22 37.35 23.22
N GLY A 515 46.56 36.32 23.78
CA GLY A 515 45.53 36.44 24.82
C GLY A 515 45.98 37.02 26.16
N ASP A 516 45.01 37.42 26.98
CA ASP A 516 45.22 38.15 28.25
C ASP A 516 44.91 37.32 29.52
N GLY A 517 44.55 36.06 29.36
CA GLY A 517 44.26 35.12 30.43
C GLY A 517 42.85 35.29 30.99
N SER A 518 41.88 35.41 30.09
CA SER A 518 40.46 35.54 30.38
C SER A 518 39.63 34.45 29.73
N ILE A 519 38.37 34.34 30.13
CA ILE A 519 37.31 33.74 29.31
C ILE A 519 36.28 34.83 29.07
N THR A 520 35.89 35.00 27.80
CA THR A 520 35.12 36.15 27.32
C THR A 520 33.91 35.67 26.51
N PRO A 521 32.68 36.14 26.78
CA PRO A 521 31.54 35.88 25.91
C PRO A 521 31.73 36.61 24.58
N ILE A 522 31.34 35.97 23.48
CA ILE A 522 31.46 36.50 22.13
C ILE A 522 30.05 36.58 21.53
N GLY A 523 29.58 37.79 21.22
CA GLY A 523 28.24 37.98 20.67
C GLY A 523 28.12 37.42 19.24
N ALA A 524 26.90 37.13 18.82
CA ALA A 524 26.58 36.73 17.43
C ALA A 524 26.91 37.82 16.38
N ASP A 525 27.31 39.03 16.80
CA ASP A 525 27.89 40.06 15.94
C ASP A 525 29.43 39.95 15.79
N GLY A 526 30.02 38.85 16.26
CA GLY A 526 31.45 38.54 16.25
C GLY A 526 32.28 39.29 17.29
N ASN A 527 31.67 40.13 18.14
CA ASN A 527 32.40 41.00 19.07
C ASN A 527 32.53 40.43 20.49
N ALA A 528 33.69 40.64 21.11
CA ALA A 528 33.94 40.33 22.51
C ALA A 528 33.12 41.22 23.46
N GLY A 529 32.48 40.59 24.45
CA GLY A 529 31.82 41.25 25.58
C GLY A 529 32.78 41.65 26.71
N GLU A 530 32.22 41.94 27.89
CA GLU A 530 33.00 42.08 29.13
C GLU A 530 33.40 40.66 29.62
N PRO A 531 34.68 40.38 29.93
CA PRO A 531 35.11 39.04 30.32
C PRO A 531 34.43 38.50 31.60
N LEU A 532 33.99 37.25 31.55
CA LEU A 532 33.39 36.51 32.67
C LEU A 532 34.40 36.33 33.81
N ALA A 533 35.61 35.89 33.47
CA ALA A 533 36.70 35.65 34.41
C ALA A 533 38.04 36.11 33.82
N THR A 534 38.96 36.57 34.67
CA THR A 534 40.25 37.16 34.25
C THR A 534 41.40 36.80 35.18
N GLY A 535 42.64 36.87 34.67
CA GLY A 535 43.84 36.53 35.44
C GLY A 535 44.03 35.02 35.62
N LEU A 536 43.40 34.22 34.76
CA LEU A 536 43.41 32.76 34.82
C LEU A 536 44.75 32.17 34.35
N GLY A 537 45.49 32.86 33.48
CA GLY A 537 46.78 32.42 32.93
C GLY A 537 46.63 31.88 31.50
N GLY A 538 47.44 30.91 31.11
CA GLY A 538 47.22 30.15 29.87
C GLY A 538 46.10 29.14 30.06
N ILE A 539 44.83 29.58 30.03
CA ILE A 539 43.66 28.70 29.89
C ILE A 539 43.50 28.36 28.42
N HIS A 540 43.18 27.09 28.12
CA HIS A 540 43.02 26.63 26.75
C HIS A 540 41.66 25.94 26.59
N ALA A 541 41.56 24.64 26.90
CA ALA A 541 40.27 23.95 26.98
C ALA A 541 39.32 24.61 27.98
N VAL A 542 38.07 24.78 27.53
CA VAL A 542 36.92 25.29 28.27
C VAL A 542 35.70 24.49 27.82
N VAL A 543 34.82 24.12 28.76
CA VAL A 543 33.59 23.36 28.49
C VAL A 543 32.56 23.72 29.56
N PHE A 544 31.26 23.59 29.26
CA PHE A 544 30.21 23.66 30.27
C PHE A 544 29.88 22.27 30.79
N ALA A 545 29.63 22.15 32.10
CA ALA A 545 28.95 20.98 32.63
C ALA A 545 27.47 21.01 32.22
N PRO A 546 26.88 19.89 31.80
CA PRO A 546 25.42 19.73 31.69
C PRO A 546 24.68 19.85 33.03
N GLU A 547 23.37 19.62 32.98
CA GLU A 547 22.56 19.28 34.16
C GLU A 547 23.25 18.16 34.95
N GLY A 548 23.41 18.30 36.26
CA GLY A 548 24.06 17.26 37.08
C GLY A 548 24.95 17.75 38.23
N PRO A 549 25.75 16.85 38.84
CA PRO A 549 26.49 17.08 40.08
C PRO A 549 27.53 18.20 40.06
N PHE A 550 28.09 18.55 38.89
CA PHE A 550 29.00 19.70 38.75
C PHE A 550 28.26 21.05 38.78
N GLY A 551 26.93 21.03 38.67
CA GLY A 551 26.04 22.18 38.91
C GLY A 551 26.04 23.18 37.76
N GLN A 552 26.03 22.70 36.51
CA GLN A 552 26.01 23.50 35.28
C GLN A 552 27.10 24.60 35.25
N GLN A 553 28.28 24.29 35.78
CA GLN A 553 29.40 25.24 35.80
C GLN A 553 30.32 25.09 34.58
N MET A 554 30.78 26.22 34.05
CA MET A 554 31.93 26.27 33.17
C MET A 554 33.18 25.72 33.87
N VAL A 555 33.83 24.73 33.26
CA VAL A 555 35.12 24.19 33.69
C VAL A 555 36.19 24.51 32.64
N ALA A 556 37.38 24.90 33.08
CA ALA A 556 38.47 25.27 32.18
C ALA A 556 39.84 24.82 32.70
N ALA A 557 40.73 24.41 31.79
CA ALA A 557 42.05 23.89 32.10
C ALA A 557 43.15 24.92 31.78
N SER A 558 44.11 25.10 32.70
CA SER A 558 45.30 25.92 32.46
C SER A 558 46.57 25.08 32.33
N TRP A 559 47.18 25.14 31.15
CA TRP A 559 48.51 24.58 30.92
C TRP A 559 49.61 25.36 31.63
N SER A 560 49.39 26.64 31.92
CA SER A 560 50.44 27.53 32.42
C SER A 560 50.90 27.20 33.85
N ASP A 561 50.06 26.54 34.64
CA ASP A 561 50.37 26.06 35.99
C ASP A 561 49.69 24.72 36.39
N GLY A 562 49.06 24.02 35.43
CA GLY A 562 48.60 22.64 35.61
C GLY A 562 47.36 22.51 36.52
N ARG A 563 46.37 23.39 36.35
CA ARG A 563 45.13 23.42 37.14
C ARG A 563 43.88 23.28 36.27
N LEU A 564 42.83 22.79 36.90
CA LEU A 564 41.46 22.76 36.42
C LEU A 564 40.63 23.66 37.34
N VAL A 565 39.88 24.60 36.77
CA VAL A 565 39.05 25.57 37.52
C VAL A 565 37.59 25.48 37.14
N SER A 566 36.71 25.67 38.12
CA SER A 566 35.26 25.78 37.93
C SER A 566 34.84 27.24 38.15
N ILE A 567 34.07 27.80 37.23
CA ILE A 567 33.78 29.23 37.10
C ILE A 567 32.26 29.41 37.09
N SER A 568 31.72 30.05 38.12
CA SER A 568 30.27 30.32 38.27
C SER A 568 29.73 31.39 37.28
N PRO A 569 28.40 31.49 37.09
CA PRO A 569 27.78 32.57 36.31
C PRO A 569 28.13 33.98 36.78
N GLU A 570 28.39 34.18 38.07
CA GLU A 570 28.88 35.46 38.61
C GLU A 570 30.38 35.75 38.32
N GLY A 571 31.09 34.83 37.68
CA GLY A 571 32.54 34.92 37.43
C GLY A 571 33.42 34.61 38.64
N ASP A 572 32.85 34.15 39.76
CA ASP A 572 33.64 33.65 40.89
C ASP A 572 34.30 32.31 40.51
N VAL A 573 35.64 32.26 40.65
CA VAL A 573 36.51 31.16 40.21
C VAL A 573 36.92 30.28 41.40
N SER A 574 36.82 28.96 41.23
CA SER A 574 37.22 27.94 42.20
C SER A 574 38.20 26.92 41.59
N GLU A 575 39.01 26.27 42.43
CA GLU A 575 40.00 25.27 42.02
C GLU A 575 39.39 23.87 42.14
N LEU A 576 39.25 23.15 41.01
CA LEU A 576 38.66 21.81 40.95
C LEU A 576 39.74 20.72 41.06
N ALA A 577 40.86 20.90 40.35
CA ALA A 577 42.04 20.02 40.47
C ALA A 577 43.35 20.76 40.17
N THR A 578 44.48 20.25 40.68
CA THR A 578 45.84 20.67 40.32
C THR A 578 46.78 19.48 40.21
N GLY A 579 47.74 19.55 39.29
CA GLY A 579 48.71 18.48 39.01
C GLY A 579 48.72 18.00 37.55
N LEU A 580 47.84 18.54 36.71
CA LEU A 580 47.75 18.25 35.27
C LEU A 580 49.07 18.58 34.57
N GLN A 581 49.52 17.72 33.66
CA GLN A 581 50.79 17.82 32.95
C GLN A 581 50.55 18.18 31.48
N LEU A 582 50.16 19.43 31.27
CA LEU A 582 49.70 19.93 29.97
C LEU A 582 50.79 20.68 29.19
N THR A 583 50.52 20.93 27.91
CA THR A 583 51.26 21.83 27.03
C THR A 583 50.39 23.00 26.55
N ASN A 584 50.99 23.97 25.86
CA ASN A 584 50.24 25.07 25.28
C ASN A 584 49.29 24.65 24.14
N TYR A 585 49.42 23.43 23.60
CA TYR A 585 48.64 22.90 22.47
C TYR A 585 47.35 22.17 22.90
N ASP A 586 47.04 22.14 24.19
CA ASP A 586 46.05 21.23 24.76
C ASP A 586 44.64 21.86 24.71
N GLY A 587 44.12 22.01 23.49
CA GLY A 587 42.96 22.87 23.17
C GLY A 587 41.60 22.35 23.60
N ASN A 588 41.40 21.02 23.59
CA ASN A 588 40.08 20.41 23.73
C ASN A 588 40.13 19.13 24.59
N ILE A 589 40.91 19.17 25.68
CA ILE A 589 41.19 18.03 26.57
C ILE A 589 40.06 17.70 27.56
N LEU A 590 38.91 18.39 27.52
CA LEU A 590 37.84 18.29 28.52
C LEU A 590 36.53 17.83 27.87
N ALA A 591 35.96 16.73 28.34
CA ALA A 591 34.66 16.25 27.91
C ALA A 591 33.79 15.86 29.11
N PHE A 592 32.57 16.39 29.18
CA PHE A 592 31.55 15.94 30.13
C PHE A 592 30.71 14.83 29.51
N SER A 593 30.26 13.87 30.32
CA SER A 593 29.14 13.00 29.95
C SER A 593 27.84 13.81 29.84
N ALA A 594 26.89 13.37 29.01
CA ALA A 594 25.58 14.01 28.85
C ALA A 594 24.86 14.18 30.20
N ASP A 595 24.81 13.11 31.01
CA ASP A 595 24.27 13.11 32.38
C ASP A 595 24.98 14.04 33.40
N GLY A 596 26.04 14.74 32.97
CA GLY A 596 26.82 15.66 33.78
C GLY A 596 27.54 15.03 34.98
N ARG A 597 27.58 13.69 35.11
CA ARG A 597 28.11 12.98 36.29
C ARG A 597 29.62 12.81 36.28
N VAL A 598 30.25 12.74 35.10
CA VAL A 598 31.72 12.61 34.98
C VAL A 598 32.34 13.68 34.08
N LEU A 599 33.53 14.13 34.46
CA LEU A 599 34.41 14.96 33.63
C LEU A 599 35.66 14.17 33.25
N MET A 600 35.82 13.92 31.95
CA MET A 600 37.01 13.32 31.37
C MET A 600 38.06 14.38 31.05
N VAL A 601 39.32 14.08 31.37
CA VAL A 601 40.46 14.96 31.16
C VAL A 601 41.61 14.20 30.50
N ALA A 602 42.00 14.62 29.29
CA ALA A 602 43.19 14.12 28.60
C ALA A 602 44.46 14.78 29.17
N ASP A 603 45.24 14.06 29.98
CA ASP A 603 46.46 14.55 30.63
C ASP A 603 47.69 14.28 29.74
N ARG A 604 47.88 15.16 28.75
CA ARG A 604 48.76 14.95 27.59
C ARG A 604 50.16 14.41 27.93
N LEU A 605 50.94 15.09 28.78
CA LEU A 605 52.34 14.68 29.03
C LEU A 605 52.45 13.47 29.99
N ALA A 606 51.37 13.11 30.68
CA ALA A 606 51.29 11.88 31.45
C ALA A 606 50.87 10.67 30.59
N SER A 607 50.32 10.90 29.38
CA SER A 607 49.74 9.88 28.49
C SER A 607 48.65 9.05 29.18
N GLN A 608 47.67 9.75 29.77
CA GLN A 608 46.54 9.14 30.49
C GLN A 608 45.25 9.94 30.28
N VAL A 609 44.11 9.27 30.41
CA VAL A 609 42.79 9.90 30.56
C VAL A 609 42.36 9.73 32.02
N VAL A 610 41.95 10.83 32.64
CA VAL A 610 41.52 10.90 34.03
C VAL A 610 40.04 11.23 34.08
N CYS A 611 39.27 10.39 34.78
CA CYS A 611 37.87 10.65 35.09
C CYS A 611 37.78 11.36 36.45
N ILE A 612 36.97 12.42 36.53
CA ILE A 612 36.59 13.12 37.76
C ILE A 612 35.10 12.95 38.00
N GLU A 613 34.70 12.57 39.22
CA GLU A 613 33.30 12.46 39.64
C GLU A 613 33.09 13.05 41.05
N PRO A 614 31.86 13.41 41.45
CA PRO A 614 31.51 13.71 42.84
C PRO A 614 31.72 12.49 43.77
N VAL A 615 31.78 12.72 45.08
CA VAL A 615 31.72 11.66 46.11
C VAL A 615 30.61 11.90 47.15
N ASP A 616 29.80 10.85 47.39
CA ASP A 616 28.65 10.80 48.32
C ASP A 616 29.01 10.82 49.83
#